data_AF-A0A2R6AT71-F1
#
_entry.id   AF-A0A2R6AT71-F1
#
_cell.length_a   1.000
_cell.length_b   1.000
_cell.length_c   1.000
_cell.angle_alpha   90.00
_cell.angle_beta   90.00
_cell.angle_gamma   90.00
#
_symmetry.space_group_name_H-M   'P 1'
#
loop_
_entity.id
_entity.type
_entity.pdbx_description
1 polymer ?
#
loop_
_entity_poly.entity_id
_entity_poly.type
_entity_poly.pdbx_seq_one_letter_code
_entity_poly.pdbx_strand_id
1 'polypeptide(L)'
;MIWSIYPLDSIKHGYTDLYNKIKFKFKTLSKKSVYVSPLSFVDDEKLSVTRGLRKRLDKNGIEIVVTKSDKILLWQTLHYLELNNFRKRDFFRPYKRPEISIPPSLARTMINLAQPRIGSKLLDPFCGTGTILLEAIDEKLNVFGVDINPKNVSGSLLNIAWFNKKSFHNVVCGDSLKLDRIFSCEMFDCIVTEPPFGPPFKNLQKDNL
;
A
#
# COMPACT_ATOMS: atom_id res chain seq x y z
N MET A 1 2.14 29.28 -4.97
CA MET A 1 1.51 28.23 -5.78
C MET A 1 2.41 27.95 -6.97
N ILE A 2 3.16 26.85 -6.89
CA ILE A 2 4.06 26.37 -7.93
C ILE A 2 3.27 25.33 -8.73
N TRP A 3 3.27 25.43 -10.05
CA TRP A 3 2.53 24.49 -10.91
C TRP A 3 3.50 23.54 -11.59
N SER A 4 3.11 22.28 -11.73
CA SER A 4 3.89 21.23 -12.42
C SER A 4 3.03 20.58 -13.50
N ILE A 5 3.59 20.29 -14.67
CA ILE A 5 2.88 19.61 -15.77
C ILE A 5 3.52 18.24 -15.98
N TYR A 6 2.71 17.18 -16.03
CA TYR A 6 3.16 15.82 -16.26
C TYR A 6 2.37 15.21 -17.42
N PRO A 7 3.00 14.96 -18.56
CA PRO A 7 2.32 14.21 -19.62
C PRO A 7 2.36 12.72 -19.26
N LEU A 8 1.19 12.08 -19.23
CA LEU A 8 1.06 10.64 -18.94
C LEU A 8 1.45 9.77 -20.13
N ASP A 9 1.30 10.29 -21.35
CA ASP A 9 1.58 9.54 -22.57
C ASP A 9 3.02 9.76 -23.01
N SER A 10 3.70 8.67 -23.37
CA SER A 10 5.07 8.61 -23.90
C SER A 10 5.24 9.24 -25.29
N ILE A 11 4.23 9.95 -25.80
CA ILE A 11 4.22 10.45 -27.17
C ILE A 11 5.10 11.71 -27.28
N LYS A 12 6.24 11.52 -27.93
CA LYS A 12 7.34 12.49 -28.13
C LYS A 12 6.97 13.76 -28.92
N HIS A 13 5.75 13.89 -29.46
CA HIS A 13 5.40 14.99 -30.36
C HIS A 13 4.09 15.73 -29.98
N GLY A 14 4.22 17.03 -29.67
CA GLY A 14 3.09 17.97 -29.54
C GLY A 14 2.90 18.63 -28.16
N TYR A 15 3.57 18.14 -27.10
CA TYR A 15 3.41 18.72 -25.76
C TYR A 15 4.23 19.99 -25.52
N THR A 16 5.33 20.18 -26.25
CA THR A 16 6.22 21.35 -26.08
C THR A 16 5.49 22.67 -26.35
N ASP A 17 4.64 22.72 -27.38
CA ASP A 17 3.89 23.92 -27.73
C ASP A 17 2.78 24.22 -26.71
N LEU A 18 2.05 23.18 -26.27
CA LEU A 18 1.06 23.30 -25.22
C LEU A 18 1.70 23.79 -23.92
N TYR A 19 2.84 23.20 -23.54
CA TYR A 19 3.63 23.63 -22.41
C TYR A 19 4.06 25.10 -22.53
N ASN A 20 4.62 25.51 -23.67
CA ASN A 20 5.06 26.88 -23.90
C ASN A 20 3.89 27.86 -23.79
N LYS A 21 2.72 27.53 -24.34
CA LYS A 21 1.48 28.32 -24.20
C LYS A 21 1.05 28.45 -22.74
N ILE A 22 1.04 27.34 -22.00
CA ILE A 22 0.65 27.33 -20.58
C ILE A 22 1.64 28.15 -19.76
N LYS A 23 2.95 27.94 -19.94
CA LYS A 23 4.01 28.70 -19.27
C LYS A 23 3.91 30.20 -19.55
N PHE A 24 3.68 30.58 -20.80
CA PHE A 24 3.49 31.96 -21.18
C PHE A 24 2.29 32.58 -20.45
N LYS A 25 1.16 31.87 -20.39
CA LYS A 25 -0.05 32.33 -19.70
C LYS A 25 0.13 32.44 -18.18
N PHE A 26 0.91 31.56 -17.55
CA PHE A 26 1.28 31.72 -16.13
C PHE A 26 2.20 32.91 -15.91
N LYS A 27 3.14 33.16 -16.83
CA LYS A 27 4.01 34.35 -16.78
C LYS A 27 3.20 35.65 -16.86
N THR A 28 2.19 35.72 -17.74
CA THR A 28 1.30 36.90 -17.83
C THR A 28 0.45 37.11 -16.57
N LEU A 29 0.19 36.05 -15.80
CA LEU A 29 -0.54 36.11 -14.52
C LEU A 29 0.38 36.32 -13.30
N SER A 30 1.68 36.58 -13.51
CA SER A 30 2.69 36.71 -12.44
C SER A 30 2.75 35.50 -11.49
N LYS A 31 2.44 34.29 -12.00
CA LYS A 31 2.49 33.03 -11.24
C LYS A 31 3.78 32.27 -11.55
N LYS A 32 4.41 31.70 -10.52
CA LYS A 32 5.57 30.81 -10.67
C LYS A 32 5.11 29.44 -11.19
N SER A 33 5.77 28.93 -12.22
CA SER A 33 5.50 27.61 -12.81
C SER A 33 6.81 26.84 -13.04
N VAL A 34 6.82 25.54 -12.76
CA VAL A 34 7.98 24.65 -12.97
C VAL A 34 7.58 23.55 -13.95
N TYR A 35 8.36 23.38 -15.01
CA TYR A 35 8.18 22.25 -15.91
C TYR A 35 8.87 21.02 -15.38
N VAL A 36 8.20 19.88 -15.49
CA VAL A 36 8.75 18.57 -15.15
C VAL A 36 8.69 17.72 -16.40
N SER A 37 9.85 17.35 -16.94
CA SER A 37 9.88 16.52 -18.15
C SER A 37 9.37 15.11 -17.82
N PRO A 38 8.53 14.50 -18.67
CA PRO A 38 8.18 13.08 -18.53
C PRO A 38 9.41 12.17 -18.57
N LEU A 39 10.44 12.56 -19.33
CA LEU A 39 11.70 11.83 -19.45
C LEU A 39 12.54 11.88 -18.16
N SER A 40 12.22 12.75 -17.21
CA SER A 40 12.87 12.76 -15.89
C SER A 40 12.53 11.54 -15.03
N PHE A 41 11.62 10.67 -15.49
CA PHE A 41 11.08 9.52 -14.75
C PHE A 41 11.14 8.19 -15.52
N VAL A 42 11.85 8.17 -16.65
CA VAL A 42 12.08 6.97 -17.45
C VAL A 42 13.46 6.42 -17.08
N ASP A 43 13.48 5.38 -16.24
CA ASP A 43 14.57 4.40 -16.25
C ASP A 43 14.02 3.20 -17.02
N ASP A 44 14.78 2.65 -17.97
CA ASP A 44 14.44 1.43 -18.72
C ASP A 44 13.00 1.36 -19.25
N GLU A 45 12.62 2.35 -20.07
CA GLU A 45 11.34 2.41 -20.83
C GLU A 45 10.03 2.46 -20.01
N LYS A 46 10.08 2.50 -18.67
CA LYS A 46 8.86 2.61 -17.83
C LYS A 46 8.78 3.94 -17.09
N LEU A 47 7.71 4.69 -17.34
CA LEU A 47 7.33 5.88 -16.57
C LEU A 47 6.96 5.49 -15.14
N SER A 48 7.74 5.94 -14.14
CA SER A 48 7.33 5.85 -12.73
C SER A 48 6.66 7.14 -12.27
N VAL A 49 5.33 7.20 -12.44
CA VAL A 49 4.48 8.30 -11.96
C VAL A 49 4.76 8.58 -10.48
N THR A 50 4.89 7.53 -9.65
CA THR A 50 5.19 7.65 -8.21
C THR A 50 6.50 8.38 -7.91
N ARG A 51 7.55 8.19 -8.74
CA ARG A 51 8.84 8.88 -8.56
C ARG A 51 8.75 10.35 -8.97
N GLY A 52 7.93 10.66 -9.97
CA GLY A 52 7.66 12.04 -10.39
C GLY A 52 6.87 12.83 -9.37
N LEU A 53 5.78 12.24 -8.88
CA LEU A 53 5.00 12.77 -7.78
C LEU A 53 5.88 13.02 -6.54
N ARG A 54 6.72 12.06 -6.14
CA ARG A 54 7.62 12.19 -4.98
C ARG A 54 8.65 13.33 -5.10
N LYS A 55 9.19 13.59 -6.30
CA LYS A 55 10.25 14.60 -6.48
C LYS A 55 9.72 16.03 -6.60
N ARG A 56 8.49 16.23 -7.08
CA ARG A 56 8.00 17.57 -7.49
C ARG A 56 6.51 17.85 -7.30
N LEU A 57 5.75 17.04 -6.56
CA LEU A 57 4.51 17.53 -5.95
C LEU A 57 4.90 18.54 -4.87
N ASP A 58 4.91 19.81 -5.23
CA ASP A 58 4.77 20.85 -4.22
C ASP A 58 3.44 20.60 -3.51
N LYS A 59 3.46 20.48 -2.18
CA LYS A 59 2.24 20.27 -1.36
C LYS A 59 1.21 21.40 -1.55
N ASN A 60 1.65 22.53 -2.12
CA ASN A 60 0.86 23.74 -2.38
C ASN A 60 0.74 24.07 -3.88
N GLY A 61 0.94 23.07 -4.74
CA GLY A 61 0.92 23.20 -6.19
C GLY A 61 -0.26 22.51 -6.87
N ILE A 62 -0.50 22.87 -8.12
CA ILE A 62 -1.44 22.15 -8.98
C ILE A 62 -0.63 21.43 -10.05
N GLU A 63 -0.87 20.13 -10.11
CA GLU A 63 -0.40 19.27 -11.18
C GLU A 63 -1.37 19.36 -12.35
N ILE A 64 -0.84 19.47 -13.56
CA ILE A 64 -1.63 19.33 -14.79
C ILE A 64 -1.16 18.04 -15.46
N VAL A 65 -1.96 17.00 -15.34
CA VAL A 65 -1.72 15.78 -16.08
C VAL A 65 -2.33 15.91 -17.48
N VAL A 66 -1.51 15.76 -18.52
CA VAL A 66 -1.98 15.84 -19.91
C VAL A 66 -1.87 14.47 -20.56
N THR A 67 -2.99 13.98 -21.08
CA THR A 67 -3.04 12.82 -21.99
C THR A 67 -3.57 13.31 -23.34
N LYS A 68 -3.02 12.75 -24.43
CA LYS A 68 -3.45 13.02 -25.80
C LYS A 68 -4.25 11.82 -26.29
N SER A 69 -5.56 11.95 -26.16
CA SER A 69 -6.55 11.33 -27.05
C SER A 69 -7.19 12.43 -27.91
N ASP A 70 -8.45 12.30 -28.34
CA ASP A 70 -9.17 13.32 -29.12
C ASP A 70 -9.38 14.65 -28.37
N LYS A 71 -9.13 14.70 -27.05
CA LYS A 71 -9.27 15.89 -26.20
C LYS A 71 -8.08 16.05 -25.26
N ILE A 72 -7.80 17.29 -24.87
CA ILE A 72 -6.87 17.63 -23.79
C ILE A 72 -7.63 17.54 -22.47
N LEU A 73 -7.23 16.61 -21.60
CA LEU A 73 -7.75 16.49 -20.25
C LEU A 73 -6.77 17.10 -19.24
N LEU A 74 -7.30 17.69 -18.18
CA LEU A 74 -6.54 18.28 -17.08
C LEU A 74 -6.94 17.57 -15.79
N TRP A 75 -5.98 17.04 -15.05
CA TRP A 75 -6.22 16.34 -13.78
C TRP A 75 -5.31 16.88 -12.69
N GLN A 76 -5.83 16.90 -11.46
CA GLN A 76 -5.08 17.19 -10.24
C GLN A 76 -4.95 15.91 -9.40
N THR A 77 -3.73 15.59 -8.97
CA THR A 77 -3.49 14.51 -8.00
C THR A 77 -4.05 14.92 -6.64
N LEU A 78 -5.08 14.21 -6.17
CA LEU A 78 -5.64 14.41 -4.83
C LEU A 78 -4.87 13.60 -3.78
N HIS A 79 -4.54 12.36 -4.12
CA HIS A 79 -3.83 11.43 -3.26
C HIS A 79 -2.88 10.58 -4.09
N TYR A 80 -1.78 10.15 -3.48
CA TYR A 80 -0.89 9.15 -4.02
C TYR A 80 -0.50 8.16 -2.93
N LEU A 81 -0.16 6.95 -3.35
CA LEU A 81 0.23 5.89 -2.43
C LEU A 81 1.72 6.01 -2.07
N GLU A 82 2.01 6.24 -0.79
CA GLU A 82 3.38 6.29 -0.26
C GLU A 82 4.01 4.89 -0.13
N LEU A 83 4.48 4.33 -1.24
CA LEU A 83 5.06 2.99 -1.31
C LEU A 83 6.26 2.78 -0.35
N ASN A 84 6.98 3.84 0.00
CA ASN A 84 8.12 3.74 0.93
C ASN A 84 7.69 3.36 2.34
N ASN A 85 6.47 3.72 2.75
CA ASN A 85 5.99 3.42 4.09
C ASN A 85 5.80 1.91 4.26
N PHE A 86 5.19 1.24 3.28
CA PHE A 86 5.09 -0.22 3.26
C PHE A 86 6.48 -0.88 3.32
N ARG A 87 7.44 -0.40 2.52
CA ARG A 87 8.82 -0.94 2.52
C ARG A 87 9.52 -0.76 3.87
N LYS A 88 9.38 0.42 4.49
CA LYS A 88 9.94 0.69 5.82
C LYS A 88 9.33 -0.23 6.87
N ARG A 89 8.00 -0.39 6.87
CA ARG A 89 7.30 -1.29 7.78
C ARG A 89 7.78 -2.73 7.63
N ASP A 90 7.92 -3.21 6.40
CA ASP A 90 8.38 -4.58 6.15
C ASP A 90 9.85 -4.80 6.57
N PHE A 91 10.72 -3.84 6.25
CA PHE A 91 12.16 -3.99 6.46
C PHE A 91 12.58 -3.80 7.92
N PHE A 92 12.00 -2.82 8.62
CA PHE A 92 12.43 -2.39 9.94
C PHE A 92 11.67 -3.03 11.10
N ARG A 93 10.61 -3.82 10.83
CA ARG A 93 9.92 -4.55 11.90
C ARG A 93 10.89 -5.51 12.63
N PRO A 94 10.86 -5.59 13.98
CA PRO A 94 11.82 -6.38 14.76
C PRO A 94 11.82 -7.87 14.48
N TYR A 95 10.65 -8.46 14.21
CA TYR A 95 10.48 -9.88 13.96
C TYR A 95 10.07 -10.12 12.51
N LYS A 96 10.88 -10.89 11.77
CA LYS A 96 10.66 -11.16 10.35
C LYS A 96 10.78 -12.64 10.07
N ARG A 97 9.86 -13.16 9.27
CA ARG A 97 9.91 -14.51 8.70
C ARG A 97 9.40 -14.45 7.26
N PRO A 98 10.29 -14.18 6.29
CA PRO A 98 9.91 -14.03 4.89
C PRO A 98 9.20 -15.26 4.32
N GLU A 99 9.41 -16.44 4.90
CA GLU A 99 8.84 -17.70 4.43
C GLU A 99 7.33 -17.81 4.67
N ILE A 100 6.78 -16.98 5.57
CA ILE A 100 5.38 -17.02 6.02
C ILE A 100 4.73 -15.64 6.07
N SER A 101 5.35 -14.62 5.47
CA SER A 101 4.84 -13.24 5.53
C SER A 101 4.46 -12.75 4.15
N ILE A 102 3.24 -12.25 3.99
CA ILE A 102 2.87 -11.47 2.83
C ILE A 102 3.50 -10.07 2.85
N PRO A 103 3.68 -9.43 1.67
CA PRO A 103 4.04 -8.02 1.58
C PRO A 103 2.97 -7.11 2.20
N PRO A 104 3.34 -6.01 2.90
CA PRO A 104 2.36 -5.10 3.49
C PRO A 104 1.37 -4.48 2.50
N SER A 105 1.77 -4.25 1.25
CA SER A 105 0.84 -3.75 0.22
C SER A 105 -0.25 -4.76 -0.13
N LEU A 106 0.06 -6.06 -0.08
CA LEU A 106 -0.93 -7.12 -0.30
C LEU A 106 -1.88 -7.19 0.90
N ALA A 107 -1.35 -7.16 2.13
CA ALA A 107 -2.15 -7.09 3.35
C ALA A 107 -3.13 -5.91 3.33
N ARG A 108 -2.67 -4.69 3.03
CA ARG A 108 -3.51 -3.50 2.87
C ARG A 108 -4.59 -3.70 1.80
N THR A 109 -4.25 -4.32 0.68
CA THR A 109 -5.21 -4.59 -0.40
C THR A 109 -6.31 -5.54 0.09
N MET A 110 -5.97 -6.63 0.77
CA MET A 110 -6.94 -7.58 1.32
C MET A 110 -7.86 -6.93 2.35
N ILE A 111 -7.32 -6.08 3.23
CA ILE A 111 -8.10 -5.30 4.20
C ILE A 111 -9.08 -4.36 3.49
N ASN A 112 -8.62 -3.64 2.46
CA ASN A 112 -9.48 -2.73 1.71
C ASN A 112 -10.62 -3.46 1.00
N LEU A 113 -10.37 -4.68 0.48
CA LEU A 113 -11.39 -5.51 -0.15
C LEU A 113 -12.43 -6.01 0.84
N ALA A 114 -12.07 -6.20 2.11
CA ALA A 114 -13.02 -6.52 3.18
C ALA A 114 -13.90 -5.32 3.60
N GLN A 115 -13.57 -4.10 3.12
CA GLN A 115 -14.31 -2.85 3.36
C GLN A 115 -14.71 -2.58 4.83
N PRO A 116 -13.80 -2.76 5.81
CA PRO A 116 -14.13 -2.49 7.20
C PRO A 116 -14.32 -0.98 7.43
N ARG A 117 -15.14 -0.64 8.42
CA ARG A 117 -15.24 0.74 8.94
C ARG A 117 -14.13 0.98 9.96
N ILE A 118 -13.73 2.23 10.16
CA ILE A 118 -12.83 2.60 11.26
C ILE A 118 -13.39 2.07 12.59
N GLY A 119 -12.54 1.45 13.40
CA GLY A 119 -12.93 0.83 14.67
C GLY A 119 -13.56 -0.57 14.55
N SER A 120 -13.75 -1.10 13.33
CA SER A 120 -14.23 -2.48 13.15
C SER A 120 -13.23 -3.47 13.75
N LYS A 121 -13.74 -4.61 14.22
CA LYS A 121 -12.95 -5.74 14.72
C LYS A 121 -12.56 -6.64 13.55
N LEU A 122 -11.26 -6.68 13.26
CA LEU A 122 -10.66 -7.56 12.26
C LEU A 122 -9.97 -8.74 12.93
N LEU A 123 -10.29 -9.95 12.47
CA LEU A 123 -9.61 -11.17 12.89
C LEU A 123 -8.69 -11.70 11.78
N ASP A 124 -7.46 -12.05 12.15
CA ASP A 124 -6.56 -12.89 11.37
C ASP A 124 -6.24 -14.17 12.15
N PRO A 125 -6.91 -15.30 11.84
CA PRO A 125 -6.72 -16.56 12.57
C PRO A 125 -5.43 -17.31 12.22
N PHE A 126 -4.57 -16.76 11.35
CA PHE A 126 -3.25 -17.31 10.99
C PHE A 126 -2.21 -16.19 10.96
N CYS A 127 -2.13 -15.39 12.02
CA CYS A 127 -1.53 -14.06 11.95
C CYS A 127 -0.02 -14.03 11.72
N GLY A 128 0.70 -15.14 11.91
CA GLY A 128 2.13 -15.23 11.60
C GLY A 128 2.95 -14.14 12.27
N THR A 129 3.70 -13.38 11.48
CA THR A 129 4.51 -12.23 11.95
C THR A 129 3.69 -10.96 12.17
N GLY A 130 2.38 -10.98 11.91
CA GLY A 130 1.45 -9.89 12.14
C GLY A 130 1.32 -8.88 11.00
N THR A 131 1.76 -9.17 9.77
CA THR A 131 1.69 -8.20 8.66
C THR A 131 0.27 -7.63 8.47
N ILE A 132 -0.75 -8.50 8.42
CA ILE A 132 -2.15 -8.06 8.28
C ILE A 132 -2.58 -7.22 9.47
N LEU A 133 -2.22 -7.63 10.69
CA LEU A 133 -2.53 -6.89 11.91
C LEU A 133 -1.91 -5.48 11.92
N LEU A 134 -0.65 -5.34 11.49
CA LEU A 134 0.01 -4.04 11.39
C LEU A 134 -0.70 -3.10 10.43
N GLU A 135 -1.05 -3.61 9.24
CA GLU A 135 -1.76 -2.82 8.24
C GLU A 135 -3.18 -2.51 8.70
N ALA A 136 -3.85 -3.40 9.43
CA ALA A 136 -5.17 -3.15 10.00
C ALA A 136 -5.13 -2.06 11.10
N ILE A 137 -4.09 -2.04 11.95
CA ILE A 137 -3.86 -0.96 12.93
C ILE A 137 -3.64 0.39 12.23
N ASP A 138 -2.92 0.42 11.11
CA ASP A 138 -2.70 1.63 10.30
C ASP A 138 -4.03 2.18 9.71
N GLU A 139 -5.04 1.32 9.51
CA GLU A 139 -6.43 1.71 9.15
C GLU A 139 -7.35 1.94 10.36
N LYS A 140 -6.78 1.98 11.58
CA LYS A 140 -7.51 2.24 12.83
C LYS A 140 -8.57 1.18 13.13
N LEU A 141 -8.27 -0.08 12.81
CA LEU A 141 -9.10 -1.23 13.16
C LEU A 141 -8.68 -1.82 14.51
N ASN A 142 -9.62 -2.49 15.17
CA ASN A 142 -9.35 -3.27 16.37
C ASN A 142 -8.93 -4.68 15.93
N VAL A 143 -7.71 -5.08 16.26
CA VAL A 143 -7.11 -6.29 15.68
C VAL A 143 -7.08 -7.47 16.64
N PHE A 144 -7.39 -8.63 16.09
CA PHE A 144 -7.38 -9.92 16.77
C PHE A 144 -6.59 -10.91 15.93
N GLY A 145 -5.69 -11.64 16.57
CA GLY A 145 -4.78 -12.55 15.91
C GLY A 145 -4.72 -13.91 16.60
N VAL A 146 -4.64 -14.98 15.81
CA VAL A 146 -4.32 -16.31 16.33
C VAL A 146 -3.19 -16.90 15.50
N ASP A 147 -2.24 -17.53 16.17
CA ASP A 147 -1.27 -18.41 15.51
C ASP A 147 -0.96 -19.57 16.46
N ILE A 148 -0.78 -20.76 15.89
CA ILE A 148 -0.48 -21.96 16.66
C ILE A 148 0.96 -21.96 17.21
N ASN A 149 1.85 -21.17 16.61
CA ASN A 149 3.23 -21.08 17.00
C ASN A 149 3.44 -19.92 17.99
N PRO A 150 3.84 -20.19 19.25
CA PRO A 150 4.04 -19.15 20.26
C PRO A 150 5.15 -18.15 19.90
N LYS A 151 6.12 -18.54 19.06
CA LYS A 151 7.15 -17.62 18.55
C LYS A 151 6.57 -16.59 17.58
N ASN A 152 5.64 -17.01 16.72
CA ASN A 152 4.94 -16.10 15.80
C ASN A 152 4.07 -15.13 16.59
N VAL A 153 3.32 -15.61 17.60
CA VAL A 153 2.54 -14.75 18.51
C VAL A 153 3.40 -13.70 19.20
N SER A 154 4.50 -14.13 19.83
CA SER A 154 5.44 -13.22 20.49
C SER A 154 6.05 -12.21 19.51
N GLY A 155 6.42 -12.67 18.32
CA GLY A 155 6.96 -11.84 17.26
C GLY A 155 5.96 -10.83 16.69
N SER A 156 4.70 -11.23 16.54
CA SER A 156 3.58 -10.38 16.12
C SER A 156 3.33 -9.29 17.16
N LEU A 157 3.22 -9.65 18.44
CA LEU A 157 3.10 -8.70 19.54
C LEU A 157 4.27 -7.71 19.60
N LEU A 158 5.51 -8.19 19.39
CA LEU A 158 6.69 -7.33 19.32
C LEU A 158 6.64 -6.35 18.14
N ASN A 159 6.26 -6.83 16.96
CA ASN A 159 6.08 -6.00 15.77
C ASN A 159 5.01 -4.94 15.98
N ILE A 160 3.90 -5.33 16.59
CA ILE A 160 2.82 -4.41 16.86
C ILE A 160 3.23 -3.35 17.90
N ALA A 161 3.90 -3.75 18.99
CA ALA A 161 4.40 -2.81 19.99
C ALA A 161 5.43 -1.82 19.39
N TRP A 162 6.25 -2.28 18.45
CA TRP A 162 7.15 -1.44 17.68
C TRP A 162 6.40 -0.43 16.79
N PHE A 163 5.33 -0.88 16.14
CA PHE A 163 4.56 -0.06 15.20
C PHE A 163 3.65 0.96 15.89
N ASN A 164 2.93 0.55 16.94
CA ASN A 164 2.01 1.41 17.69
C ASN A 164 1.97 1.04 19.19
N LYS A 165 2.77 1.77 19.98
CA LYS A 165 2.95 1.55 21.44
C LYS A 165 1.68 1.69 22.28
N LYS A 166 0.59 2.25 21.74
CA LYS A 166 -0.64 2.56 22.49
C LYS A 166 -1.80 1.60 22.21
N SER A 167 -1.64 0.68 21.28
CA SER A 167 -2.75 -0.19 20.88
C SER A 167 -2.90 -1.36 21.87
N PHE A 168 -4.14 -1.76 22.12
CA PHE A 168 -4.46 -2.98 22.85
C PHE A 168 -4.49 -4.13 21.82
N HIS A 169 -3.82 -5.23 22.12
CA HIS A 169 -3.63 -6.32 21.15
C HIS A 169 -4.16 -7.63 21.69
N ASN A 170 -5.05 -8.24 20.91
CA ASN A 170 -5.61 -9.55 21.21
C ASN A 170 -4.97 -10.59 20.29
N VAL A 171 -3.67 -10.83 20.45
CA VAL A 171 -2.95 -11.90 19.73
C VAL A 171 -2.75 -13.07 20.67
N VAL A 172 -3.33 -14.22 20.32
CA VAL A 172 -3.39 -15.40 21.19
C VAL A 172 -2.68 -16.58 20.53
N CYS A 173 -1.88 -17.31 21.31
CA CYS A 173 -1.35 -18.59 20.87
C CYS A 173 -2.48 -19.63 20.92
N GLY A 174 -2.89 -20.16 19.78
CA GLY A 174 -4.07 -21.01 19.72
C GLY A 174 -4.28 -21.70 18.38
N ASP A 175 -5.23 -22.62 18.38
CA ASP A 175 -5.70 -23.34 17.19
C ASP A 175 -6.89 -22.57 16.60
N SER A 176 -6.79 -22.17 15.33
CA SER A 176 -7.84 -21.46 14.61
C SER A 176 -9.12 -22.29 14.41
N LEU A 177 -9.07 -23.61 14.63
CA LEU A 177 -10.27 -24.45 14.68
C LEU A 177 -11.06 -24.30 15.99
N LYS A 178 -10.56 -23.53 16.95
CA LYS A 178 -11.15 -23.33 18.28
C LYS A 178 -11.42 -21.86 18.60
N LEU A 179 -11.70 -21.05 17.57
CA LEU A 179 -11.94 -19.60 17.71
C LEU A 179 -13.13 -19.28 18.63
N ASP A 180 -14.16 -20.13 18.65
CA ASP A 180 -15.29 -20.05 19.57
C ASP A 180 -14.88 -20.15 21.05
N ARG A 181 -13.78 -20.84 21.35
CA ARG A 181 -13.23 -20.93 22.71
C ARG A 181 -12.26 -19.82 23.02
N ILE A 182 -11.41 -19.47 22.04
CA ILE A 182 -10.41 -18.40 22.17
C ILE A 182 -11.09 -17.04 22.35
N PHE A 183 -12.18 -16.79 21.61
CA PHE A 183 -12.91 -15.53 21.57
C PHE A 183 -14.40 -15.74 21.82
N SER A 184 -14.74 -16.37 22.94
CA SER A 184 -16.10 -16.82 23.29
C SER A 184 -17.17 -15.74 23.38
N CYS A 185 -16.78 -14.47 23.56
CA CYS A 185 -17.70 -13.33 23.65
C CYS A 185 -17.42 -12.26 22.58
N GLU A 186 -16.66 -12.58 21.53
CA GLU A 186 -16.34 -11.63 20.46
C GLU A 186 -17.14 -11.91 19.20
N MET A 187 -17.50 -10.83 18.51
CA MET A 187 -17.97 -10.86 17.14
C MET A 187 -17.02 -10.01 16.30
N PHE A 188 -16.66 -10.54 15.14
CA PHE A 188 -15.76 -9.87 14.20
C PHE A 188 -16.55 -9.32 13.02
N ASP A 189 -16.21 -8.11 12.61
CA ASP A 189 -16.83 -7.45 11.46
C ASP A 189 -16.25 -7.99 10.14
N CYS A 190 -14.98 -8.41 10.16
CA CYS A 190 -14.31 -9.00 9.01
C CYS A 190 -13.19 -9.96 9.42
N ILE A 191 -12.89 -10.90 8.52
CA ILE A 191 -11.76 -11.82 8.63
C ILE A 191 -10.85 -11.59 7.42
N VAL A 192 -9.57 -11.35 7.68
CA VAL A 192 -8.56 -11.18 6.63
C VAL A 192 -7.34 -11.99 7.02
N THR A 193 -6.95 -12.95 6.19
CA THR A 193 -5.92 -13.92 6.57
C THR A 193 -5.25 -14.58 5.38
N GLU A 194 -4.04 -15.08 5.60
CA GLU A 194 -3.33 -15.99 4.70
C GLU A 194 -3.13 -17.31 5.45
N PRO A 195 -3.94 -18.35 5.19
CA PRO A 195 -3.77 -19.64 5.84
C PRO A 195 -2.51 -20.36 5.33
N PRO A 196 -1.96 -21.33 6.08
CA PRO A 196 -0.83 -22.12 5.60
C PRO A 196 -1.21 -22.92 4.35
N PHE A 197 -0.35 -22.90 3.33
CA PHE A 197 -0.57 -23.64 2.06
C PHE A 197 -0.29 -25.14 2.16
N GLY A 198 0.07 -25.64 3.34
CA GLY A 198 0.53 -27.02 3.54
C GLY A 198 1.95 -27.25 3.03
N PRO A 199 2.46 -28.49 3.10
CA PRO A 199 3.77 -28.82 2.58
C PRO A 199 3.77 -28.68 1.04
N PRO A 200 4.90 -28.25 0.45
CA PRO A 200 5.03 -28.24 -1.01
C PRO A 200 4.78 -29.63 -1.58
N PHE A 201 4.05 -29.70 -2.70
CA PHE A 201 3.81 -30.94 -3.41
C PHE A 201 5.15 -31.60 -3.79
N LYS A 202 5.44 -32.77 -3.22
CA LYS A 202 6.74 -33.44 -3.41
C LYS A 202 6.86 -34.16 -4.76
N ASN A 203 5.74 -34.46 -5.42
CA ASN A 203 5.70 -35.11 -6.73
C ASN A 203 4.66 -34.40 -7.61
N LEU A 204 5.12 -33.65 -8.60
CA LEU A 204 4.32 -33.45 -9.81
C LEU A 204 4.28 -34.83 -10.48
N GLN A 205 3.16 -35.55 -10.40
CA GLN A 205 2.94 -36.62 -11.36
C GLN A 205 3.03 -35.95 -12.73
N LYS A 206 4.06 -36.30 -13.50
CA LYS A 206 4.08 -36.02 -14.93
C LYS A 206 2.99 -36.89 -15.52
N ASP A 207 1.75 -36.43 -15.44
CA ASP A 207 0.71 -36.96 -16.29
C ASP A 207 1.17 -36.64 -17.72
N ASN A 208 1.48 -37.71 -18.46
CA ASN A 208 1.88 -37.63 -19.85
C ASN A 208 0.70 -37.04 -20.63
N LEU A 209 0.73 -35.72 -20.86
CA LEU A 209 -0.03 -35.03 -21.90
C LEU A 209 0.63 -35.24 -23.25
#